data_AF-A0AAV6L0V1-F1
#
_entry.id   AF-A0AAV6L0V1-F1
#
_cell.length_a   1.000
_cell.length_b   1.000
_cell.length_c   1.000
_cell.angle_alpha   90.00
_cell.angle_beta   90.00
_cell.angle_gamma   90.00
#
_symmetry.space_group_name_H-M   'P 1'
#
loop_
_entity.id
_entity.type
_entity.pdbx_description
1 polymer ?
#
loop_
_entity_poly.entity_id
_entity_poly.type
_entity_poly.pdbx_seq_one_letter_code
_entity_poly.pdbx_strand_id
1 'polypeptide(L)'
;MPAVCIGESEGKLHCVLITEFGVHVWALEDYLDLNWVCRYSITLDEMEAENSEFLCNVQQRMVSGIDTAPWMDPLAFKDDLLLMRVATKIYLYNFGTRKMEELCTLSMLGPNSMLSPIVPPYSMSLVLLDRQ
;
A
#
# COMPACT_ATOMS: atom_id res chain seq x y z
N MET A 1 4.01 -11.84 7.73
CA MET A 1 5.01 -10.81 7.34
C MET A 1 4.25 -9.56 6.94
N PRO A 2 4.72 -8.36 7.30
CA PRO A 2 4.07 -7.12 6.89
C PRO A 2 4.10 -6.99 5.37
N ALA A 3 3.04 -6.44 4.80
CA ALA A 3 2.95 -6.20 3.37
C ALA A 3 3.42 -4.77 3.08
N VAL A 4 4.30 -4.61 2.09
CA VAL A 4 5.02 -3.35 1.85
C VAL A 4 5.00 -2.99 0.38
N CYS A 5 4.78 -1.72 0.09
CA CYS A 5 5.10 -1.14 -1.21
C CYS A 5 5.84 0.18 -1.06
N ILE A 6 6.50 0.60 -2.15
CA ILE A 6 7.19 1.87 -2.24
C ILE A 6 6.52 2.67 -3.35
N GLY A 7 6.44 3.99 -3.17
CA GLY A 7 5.82 4.90 -4.11
C GLY A 7 6.40 6.30 -4.03
N GLU A 8 5.76 7.21 -4.76
CA GLU A 8 6.16 8.61 -4.84
C GLU A 8 4.95 9.53 -4.65
N SER A 9 5.12 10.59 -3.87
CA SER A 9 4.12 11.66 -3.68
C SER A 9 4.89 12.94 -3.40
N GLU A 10 4.48 14.07 -3.97
CA GLU A 10 5.14 15.37 -3.81
C GLU A 10 6.66 15.38 -4.13
N GLY A 11 7.11 14.53 -5.04
CA GLY A 11 8.53 14.35 -5.39
C GLY A 11 9.36 13.60 -4.35
N LYS A 12 8.72 12.98 -3.34
CA LYS A 12 9.38 12.27 -2.25
C LYS A 12 9.10 10.78 -2.28
N LEU A 13 10.10 9.99 -1.89
CA LEU A 13 9.96 8.55 -1.71
C LEU A 13 9.06 8.26 -0.50
N HIS A 14 8.05 7.43 -0.72
CA HIS A 14 7.14 6.98 0.33
C HIS A 14 7.18 5.47 0.48
N CYS A 15 7.14 5.00 1.73
CA CYS A 15 7.04 3.59 2.08
C CYS A 15 5.68 3.36 2.75
N VAL A 16 4.89 2.44 2.18
CA VAL A 16 3.60 2.02 2.74
C VAL A 16 3.77 0.67 3.41
N LEU A 17 3.34 0.58 4.66
CA LEU A 17 3.40 -0.61 5.48
C LEU A 17 1.99 -0.97 5.94
N ILE A 18 1.52 -2.17 5.59
CA ILE A 18 0.28 -2.74 6.10
C ILE A 18 0.62 -3.84 7.11
N THR A 19 0.08 -3.70 8.33
CA THR A 19 0.24 -4.61 9.46
C THR A 19 -1.12 -4.90 10.11
N GLU A 20 -1.15 -5.81 11.07
CA GLU A 20 -2.31 -6.05 11.94
C GLU A 20 -2.75 -4.81 12.75
N PHE A 21 -1.89 -3.80 12.87
CA PHE A 21 -2.20 -2.55 13.58
C PHE A 21 -2.79 -1.47 12.67
N GLY A 22 -2.67 -1.61 11.35
CA GLY A 22 -3.12 -0.59 10.41
C GLY A 22 -2.22 -0.35 9.21
N VAL A 23 -2.60 0.68 8.46
CA VAL A 23 -1.88 1.18 7.30
C VAL A 23 -1.06 2.41 7.73
N HIS A 24 0.25 2.34 7.47
CA HIS A 24 1.19 3.39 7.80
C HIS A 24 1.91 3.85 6.55
N VAL A 25 2.04 5.16 6.37
CA VAL A 25 2.78 5.76 5.26
C VAL A 25 3.89 6.62 5.83
N TRP A 26 5.11 6.35 5.40
CA TRP A 26 6.32 7.07 5.80
C TRP A 26 6.91 7.77 4.58
N ALA A 27 7.21 9.06 4.70
CA ALA A 27 7.89 9.85 3.69
C ALA A 27 9.37 10.01 4.06
N LEU A 28 10.26 9.84 3.09
CA LEU A 28 11.66 10.18 3.23
C LEU A 28 11.83 11.67 2.96
N GLU A 29 12.00 12.46 4.02
CA GLU A 29 12.14 13.92 3.94
C GLU A 29 13.57 14.34 3.55
N ASP A 30 14.56 13.63 4.09
CA ASP A 30 15.98 13.87 3.80
C ASP A 30 16.65 12.56 3.42
N TYR A 31 17.18 12.51 2.18
CA TYR A 31 17.87 11.36 1.64
C TYR A 31 19.26 11.15 2.23
N LEU A 32 19.91 12.22 2.71
CA LEU A 32 21.26 12.15 3.27
C LEU A 32 21.22 11.61 4.70
N ASP A 33 20.28 12.11 5.50
CA ASP A 33 20.11 11.72 6.90
C ASP A 33 19.18 10.50 7.08
N LEU A 34 18.63 9.96 5.98
CA LEU A 34 17.62 8.90 5.98
C LEU A 34 16.46 9.20 6.94
N ASN A 35 16.03 10.45 6.99
CA ASN A 35 15.01 10.91 7.92
C ASN A 35 13.61 10.58 7.41
N TRP A 36 12.95 9.62 8.06
CA TRP A 36 11.59 9.20 7.73
C TRP A 36 10.56 9.85 8.66
N VAL A 37 9.52 10.44 8.07
CA VAL A 37 8.40 11.05 8.79
C VAL A 37 7.13 10.27 8.50
N CYS A 38 6.40 9.88 9.55
CA CYS A 38 5.09 9.27 9.40
C CYS A 38 4.08 10.32 8.90
N ARG A 39 3.57 10.13 7.69
CA ARG A 39 2.56 11.02 7.07
C ARG A 39 1.14 10.57 7.38
N TYR A 40 0.88 9.27 7.31
CA TYR A 40 -0.41 8.69 7.62
C TYR A 40 -0.24 7.49 8.55
N SER A 41 -1.10 7.40 9.55
CA SER A 41 -1.29 6.22 10.40
C SER A 41 -2.79 6.06 10.58
N ILE A 42 -3.33 4.97 10.04
CA ILE A 42 -4.76 4.67 10.05
C ILE A 42 -4.92 3.26 10.58
N THR A 43 -5.70 3.10 11.64
CA THR A 43 -5.98 1.77 12.19
C THR A 43 -6.91 0.99 11.28
N LEU A 44 -6.87 -0.34 11.36
CA LEU A 44 -7.78 -1.19 10.57
C LEU A 44 -9.25 -0.93 10.93
N ASP A 45 -9.54 -0.65 12.20
CA ASP A 45 -10.89 -0.38 12.70
C ASP A 45 -11.44 0.96 12.15
N GLU A 46 -10.62 2.01 12.11
CA GLU A 46 -11.02 3.29 11.50
C GLU A 46 -11.29 3.13 10.01
N MET A 47 -10.37 2.45 9.30
CA MET A 47 -10.48 2.22 7.87
C MET A 47 -11.72 1.40 7.53
N GLU A 48 -12.03 0.38 8.32
CA GLU A 48 -13.24 -0.44 8.21
C GLU A 48 -14.51 0.37 8.53
N ALA A 49 -14.51 1.17 9.59
CA ALA A 49 -15.66 2.01 9.94
C ALA A 49 -16.01 3.03 8.83
N GLU A 50 -15.00 3.58 8.16
CA GLU A 50 -15.17 4.58 7.09
C GLU A 50 -15.55 3.97 5.73
N ASN A 51 -15.35 2.66 5.57
CA ASN A 51 -15.47 1.90 4.32
C ASN A 51 -16.11 0.51 4.55
N SER A 52 -17.11 0.45 5.44
CA SER A 52 -17.77 -0.79 5.89
C SER A 52 -18.48 -1.58 4.78
N GLU A 53 -18.75 -0.92 3.65
CA GLU A 53 -19.31 -1.53 2.45
C GLU A 53 -18.28 -2.40 1.68
N PHE A 54 -16.98 -2.20 1.94
CA PHE A 54 -15.88 -2.90 1.28
C PHE A 54 -15.09 -3.81 2.23
N LEU A 55 -14.97 -3.39 3.49
CA LEU A 55 -14.16 -4.05 4.51
C LEU A 55 -15.02 -4.73 5.57
N CYS A 56 -14.56 -5.88 6.09
CA CYS A 56 -15.26 -6.59 7.16
C CYS A 56 -14.29 -7.48 7.96
N ASN A 57 -14.26 -7.28 9.28
CA ASN A 57 -13.43 -7.99 10.25
C ASN A 57 -11.94 -8.04 9.84
N VAL A 58 -11.41 -6.91 9.37
CA VAL A 58 -10.07 -6.85 8.75
C VAL A 58 -8.98 -7.25 9.73
N GLN A 59 -9.04 -6.74 10.95
CA GLN A 59 -8.07 -7.06 12.00
C GLN A 59 -8.06 -8.56 12.33
N GLN A 60 -9.23 -9.17 12.50
CA GLN A 60 -9.35 -10.60 12.78
C GLN A 60 -8.77 -11.45 11.65
N ARG A 61 -9.02 -11.06 10.39
CA ARG A 61 -8.50 -11.76 9.21
C ARG A 61 -6.98 -11.69 9.13
N MET A 62 -6.38 -10.54 9.45
CA MET A 62 -4.92 -10.39 9.50
C MET A 62 -4.26 -11.22 10.61
N VAL A 63 -4.90 -11.33 11.78
CA VAL A 63 -4.37 -12.13 12.91
C VAL A 63 -4.54 -13.63 12.68
N SER A 64 -5.61 -14.05 12.00
CA SER A 64 -5.95 -15.47 11.86
C SER A 64 -4.92 -16.29 11.08
N GLY A 65 -4.09 -15.67 10.23
CA GLY A 65 -2.96 -16.32 9.56
C GLY A 65 -3.32 -17.54 8.69
N ILE A 66 -4.61 -17.71 8.33
CA ILE A 66 -5.09 -18.87 7.58
C ILE A 66 -4.54 -18.87 6.15
N ASP A 67 -4.21 -17.68 5.62
CA ASP A 67 -3.65 -17.50 4.28
C ASP A 67 -2.12 -17.34 4.32
N THR A 68 -1.42 -18.03 3.41
CA THR A 68 0.03 -17.89 3.21
C THR A 68 0.43 -16.53 2.61
N ALA A 69 -0.54 -15.73 2.16
CA ALA A 69 -0.34 -14.39 1.61
C ALA A 69 -1.11 -13.35 2.45
N PRO A 70 -0.62 -12.09 2.53
CA PRO A 70 -1.29 -11.06 3.29
C PRO A 70 -2.68 -10.79 2.69
N TRP A 71 -3.70 -10.80 3.56
CA TRP A 71 -5.10 -10.55 3.20
C TRP A 71 -5.28 -9.18 2.53
N MET A 72 -4.55 -8.17 3.01
CA MET A 72 -4.39 -6.88 2.34
C MET A 72 -2.95 -6.68 1.92
N ASP A 73 -2.75 -6.40 0.64
CA ASP A 73 -1.43 -6.29 0.02
C ASP A 73 -1.34 -4.94 -0.70
N PRO A 74 -0.46 -4.02 -0.25
CA PRO A 74 -0.25 -2.77 -0.94
C PRO A 74 0.49 -3.07 -2.25
N LEU A 75 -0.06 -2.64 -3.38
CA LEU A 75 0.48 -2.93 -4.71
C LEU A 75 1.30 -1.76 -5.25
N ALA A 76 0.81 -0.53 -5.08
CA ALA A 76 1.48 0.68 -5.53
C ALA A 76 0.97 1.89 -4.75
N PHE A 77 1.83 2.90 -4.59
CA PHE A 77 1.47 4.18 -3.98
C PHE A 77 1.88 5.33 -4.89
N LYS A 78 0.97 6.27 -5.13
CA LYS A 78 1.23 7.48 -5.91
C LYS A 78 0.29 8.60 -5.54
N ASP A 79 0.80 9.82 -5.34
CA ASP A 79 -0.02 11.03 -5.14
C ASP A 79 -1.10 10.84 -4.06
N ASP A 80 -0.71 10.28 -2.90
CA ASP A 80 -1.60 9.92 -1.78
C ASP A 80 -2.73 8.92 -2.10
N LEU A 81 -2.59 8.20 -3.21
CA LEU A 81 -3.43 7.08 -3.59
C LEU A 81 -2.69 5.76 -3.39
N LEU A 82 -3.32 4.84 -2.67
CA LEU A 82 -2.85 3.48 -2.48
C LEU A 82 -3.69 2.52 -3.31
N LEU A 83 -3.06 1.89 -4.29
CA LEU A 83 -3.60 0.72 -4.94
C LEU A 83 -3.28 -0.49 -4.07
N MET A 84 -4.30 -1.25 -3.68
CA MET A 84 -4.12 -2.44 -2.85
C MET A 84 -5.06 -3.55 -3.27
N ARG A 85 -4.63 -4.78 -3.01
CA ARG A 85 -5.48 -5.96 -3.07
C ARG A 85 -6.04 -6.21 -1.69
N VAL A 86 -7.35 -6.44 -1.59
CA VAL A 86 -8.00 -7.03 -0.42
C VAL A 86 -8.68 -8.31 -0.87
N ALA A 87 -8.15 -9.45 -0.45
CA ALA A 87 -8.55 -10.77 -0.94
C ALA A 87 -8.52 -10.90 -2.47
N THR A 88 -9.67 -11.03 -3.11
CA THR A 88 -9.82 -11.19 -4.56
C THR A 88 -10.16 -9.89 -5.29
N LYS A 89 -10.19 -8.76 -4.59
CA LYS A 89 -10.58 -7.46 -5.13
C LYS A 89 -9.45 -6.45 -5.08
N ILE A 90 -9.43 -5.56 -6.05
CA ILE A 90 -8.48 -4.46 -6.17
C ILE A 90 -9.21 -3.17 -5.83
N TYR A 91 -8.61 -2.42 -4.93
CA TYR A 91 -9.14 -1.17 -4.42
C TYR A 91 -8.14 -0.03 -4.61
N LEU A 92 -8.68 1.16 -4.85
CA LEU A 92 -7.96 2.41 -4.72
C LEU A 92 -8.38 3.07 -3.41
N TYR A 93 -7.43 3.37 -2.55
CA TYR A 93 -7.67 4.10 -1.32
C TYR A 93 -7.04 5.47 -1.38
N ASN A 94 -7.82 6.50 -1.13
CA ASN A 94 -7.36 7.88 -1.13
C ASN A 94 -7.14 8.34 0.31
N PHE A 95 -5.89 8.64 0.68
CA PHE A 95 -5.58 9.07 2.05
C PHE A 95 -6.15 10.46 2.39
N GLY A 96 -6.29 11.35 1.41
CA GLY A 96 -6.84 12.69 1.60
C GLY A 96 -8.34 12.69 1.89
N THR A 97 -9.11 11.80 1.25
CA THR A 97 -10.57 11.67 1.48
C THR A 97 -10.94 10.55 2.43
N ARG A 98 -10.00 9.65 2.74
CA ARG A 98 -10.19 8.39 3.48
C ARG A 98 -11.23 7.46 2.86
N LYS A 99 -11.47 7.60 1.56
CA LYS A 99 -12.44 6.80 0.82
C LYS A 99 -11.76 5.75 -0.04
N MET A 100 -12.44 4.61 -0.11
CA MET A 100 -12.07 3.47 -0.92
C MET A 100 -12.99 3.37 -2.13
N GLU A 101 -12.40 2.98 -3.27
CA GLU A 101 -13.11 2.69 -4.51
C GLU A 101 -12.72 1.28 -4.98
N GLU A 102 -13.70 0.44 -5.26
CA GLU A 102 -13.47 -0.86 -5.90
C GLU A 102 -13.20 -0.67 -7.39
N LEU A 103 -12.02 -1.07 -7.86
CA LEU A 103 -11.66 -0.95 -9.27
C LEU A 103 -12.07 -2.20 -10.07
N CYS A 104 -11.70 -3.38 -9.56
CA CYS A 104 -11.98 -4.65 -10.23
C CYS A 104 -11.77 -5.86 -9.31
N THR A 105 -12.14 -7.04 -9.81
CA THR A 105 -11.77 -8.32 -9.22
C THR A 105 -10.53 -8.89 -9.91
N LEU A 106 -9.72 -9.68 -9.20
CA LEU A 106 -8.53 -10.33 -9.76
C LEU A 106 -8.85 -11.19 -11.00
N SER A 107 -10.02 -11.82 -11.03
CA SER A 107 -10.48 -12.59 -12.20
C SER A 107 -10.56 -11.76 -13.49
N MET A 108 -10.73 -10.44 -13.38
CA MET A 108 -10.77 -9.54 -14.54
C MET A 108 -9.37 -9.24 -15.09
N LEU A 109 -8.31 -9.46 -14.30
CA LEU A 109 -6.91 -9.20 -14.70
C LEU A 109 -6.27 -10.37 -15.46
N GLY A 110 -7.03 -11.45 -15.70
CA GLY A 110 -6.57 -12.64 -16.42
C GLY A 110 -5.95 -13.72 -15.51
N PRO A 111 -5.41 -14.80 -16.10
CA PRO A 111 -4.83 -15.91 -15.36
C PRO A 111 -3.55 -15.48 -14.59
N ASN A 112 -3.29 -16.10 -13.42
CA ASN A 112 -2.13 -15.85 -12.54
C ASN A 112 -2.08 -14.47 -11.84
N SER A 113 -3.20 -13.76 -11.77
CA SER A 113 -3.35 -12.45 -11.13
C SER A 113 -3.18 -12.43 -9.59
N MET A 114 -3.01 -13.59 -8.97
CA MET A 114 -2.67 -13.72 -7.53
C MET A 114 -1.18 -13.51 -7.23
N LEU A 115 -0.30 -13.61 -8.23
CA LEU A 115 1.13 -13.38 -8.04
C LEU A 115 1.36 -11.89 -7.84
N SER A 116 2.03 -11.54 -6.73
CA SER A 116 2.39 -10.15 -6.45
C SER A 116 3.26 -9.61 -7.59
N PRO A 117 2.82 -8.57 -8.31
CA PRO A 117 3.56 -8.03 -9.44
C PRO A 117 4.66 -7.11 -8.93
N ILE A 118 5.34 -7.43 -7.81
CA ILE A 118 6.53 -6.69 -7.37
C ILE A 118 7.57 -6.86 -8.49
N VAL A 119 7.49 -5.95 -9.44
CA VAL A 119 8.56 -5.61 -10.35
C VAL A 119 9.36 -4.60 -9.52
N PRO A 120 10.52 -4.97 -8.97
CA PRO A 120 11.40 -3.97 -8.37
C PRO A 120 11.57 -2.86 -9.43
N PRO A 121 11.31 -1.59 -9.11
CA PRO A 121 11.50 -0.52 -10.07
C PRO A 121 13.00 -0.48 -10.39
N TYR A 122 13.40 -1.12 -11.49
CA TYR A 122 14.74 -1.01 -12.05
C TYR A 122 14.80 0.32 -12.80
N SER A 123 14.68 1.41 -12.05
CA SER A 123 14.84 2.77 -12.56
C SER A 123 16.21 3.24 -12.15
N MET A 124 17.16 3.20 -13.09
CA MET A 124 18.49 3.84 -12.96
C MET A 124 18.40 5.37 -12.79
N SER A 125 17.20 5.95 -12.70
CA SER A 125 16.96 7.39 -12.58
C SER A 125 17.26 7.96 -11.20
N LEU A 126 17.56 7.13 -10.19
CA LEU A 126 18.04 7.57 -8.88
C LEU A 126 19.57 7.66 -8.79
N VAL A 127 20.30 7.31 -9.86
CA VAL A 127 21.72 7.66 -9.94
C VAL A 127 21.80 9.15 -10.25
N LEU A 128 22.16 9.95 -9.24
CA LEU A 128 22.77 11.24 -9.50
C LEU A 128 24.03 10.96 -10.32
N LEU A 129 23.94 11.15 -11.64
CA LEU A 129 25.13 11.28 -12.47
C LEU A 129 25.78 12.59 -12.04
N ASP A 130 26.79 12.50 -11.18
CA ASP A 130 27.66 13.62 -10.88
C ASP A 130 28.08 14.25 -12.20
N ARG A 131 27.64 15.50 -12.43
CA ARG A 131 28.15 16.31 -13.53
C ARG A 131 29.59 16.70 -13.18
N GLN A 132 30.55 15.98 -13.75
CA GLN A 132 31.91 16.48 -13.97
C GLN A 132 31.98 17.25 -15.28
#